data_AF-A0A8C0BVD0-F1
#
_entry.id   AF-A0A8C0BVD0-F1
#
_cell.length_a   1.000
_cell.length_b   1.000
_cell.length_c   1.000
_cell.angle_alpha   90.00
_cell.angle_beta   90.00
_cell.angle_gamma   90.00
#
_symmetry.space_group_name_H-M   'P 1'
#
loop_
_entity.id
_entity.type
_entity.pdbx_description
1 polymer ?
#
loop_
_entity_poly.entity_id
_entity_poly.type
_entity_poly.pdbx_seq_one_letter_code
_entity_poly.pdbx_strand_id
1 'polypeptide(L)'
;LTDQSYCHRLQHDMYFLTSNSRLNEQVVDKIILQLNRVYPQILSNAEAEKFRNPKASLHTRLSDLIKHLQKKGDRHCQEFYRALQINAEELYNDLPSRKILSKLISQNSGGPEAWLSLNP
;
A
#
# COMPACT_ATOMS: atom_id res chain seq x y z
N LEU A 1 -3.80 4.70 18.57
CA LEU A 1 -3.33 3.95 17.39
C LEU A 1 -4.51 3.87 16.44
N THR A 2 -4.55 4.66 15.37
CA THR A 2 -5.66 4.57 14.40
C THR A 2 -5.50 3.25 13.65
N ASP A 3 -6.15 2.20 14.14
CA ASP A 3 -6.17 0.85 13.60
C ASP A 3 -6.96 0.81 12.28
N GLN A 4 -6.52 1.60 11.31
CA GLN A 4 -7.09 1.57 9.97
C GLN A 4 -6.58 0.31 9.28
N SER A 5 -7.52 -0.56 8.91
CA SER A 5 -7.24 -1.78 8.18
C SER A 5 -6.40 -1.50 6.94
N TYR A 6 -5.53 -2.44 6.55
CA TYR A 6 -4.70 -2.31 5.36
C TYR A 6 -5.53 -2.03 4.10
N CYS A 7 -6.73 -2.61 3.98
CA CYS A 7 -7.58 -2.35 2.83
C CYS A 7 -8.15 -0.91 2.80
N HIS A 8 -8.47 -0.31 3.96
CA HIS A 8 -8.85 1.11 4.01
C HIS A 8 -7.70 2.01 3.57
N ARG A 9 -6.48 1.73 4.06
CA ARG A 9 -5.28 2.44 3.62
C ARG A 9 -5.06 2.29 2.12
N LEU A 10 -5.22 1.08 1.59
CA LEU A 10 -5.02 0.79 0.18
C LEU A 10 -6.07 1.46 -0.70
N GLN A 11 -7.30 1.63 -0.20
CA GLN A 11 -8.34 2.41 -0.88
C GLN A 11 -7.95 3.88 -0.99
N HIS A 12 -7.42 4.45 0.09
CA HIS A 12 -6.93 5.81 0.12
C HIS A 12 -5.72 6.02 -0.81
N ASP A 13 -4.79 5.06 -0.82
CA ASP A 13 -3.55 5.15 -1.61
C ASP A 13 -3.73 4.77 -3.08
N MET A 14 -4.89 4.22 -3.48
CA MET A 14 -5.13 3.73 -4.82
C MET A 14 -4.85 4.78 -5.89
N TYR A 15 -5.38 6.00 -5.74
CA TYR A 15 -5.16 7.08 -6.71
C TYR A 15 -3.68 7.45 -6.83
N PHE A 16 -2.96 7.49 -5.72
CA PHE A 16 -1.53 7.76 -5.71
C PHE A 16 -0.77 6.66 -6.47
N LEU A 17 -1.04 5.39 -6.17
CA LEU A 17 -0.39 4.24 -6.78
C LEU A 17 -0.67 4.11 -8.28
N THR A 18 -1.88 4.42 -8.73
CA THR A 18 -2.28 4.30 -10.14
C THR A 18 -2.01 5.56 -10.95
N SER A 19 -1.62 6.68 -10.33
CA SER A 19 -1.25 7.89 -11.05
C SER A 19 -0.05 7.64 -11.98
N ASN A 20 -0.05 8.32 -13.13
CA ASN A 20 0.95 8.11 -14.18
C ASN A 20 2.39 8.20 -13.62
N SER A 21 3.24 7.27 -14.05
CA SER A 21 4.68 7.23 -13.76
C SER A 21 5.10 6.89 -12.32
N ARG A 22 4.18 6.55 -11.40
CA ARG A 22 4.56 6.14 -10.04
C ARG A 22 5.11 4.73 -9.96
N LEU A 23 4.49 3.81 -10.72
CA LEU A 23 4.94 2.44 -10.87
C LEU A 23 5.17 2.16 -12.35
N ASN A 24 6.26 1.45 -12.64
CA ASN A 24 6.57 0.96 -13.98
C ASN A 24 6.26 -0.54 -14.10
N GLU A 25 6.27 -1.04 -15.33
CA GLU A 25 5.96 -2.45 -15.63
C GLU A 25 6.81 -3.43 -14.81
N GLN A 26 8.12 -3.19 -14.74
CA GLN A 26 9.05 -4.10 -14.06
C GLN A 26 8.76 -4.21 -12.56
N VAL A 27 8.44 -3.09 -11.91
CA VAL A 27 8.11 -3.07 -10.48
C VAL A 27 6.78 -3.78 -10.23
N VAL A 28 5.75 -3.50 -11.03
CA VAL A 28 4.44 -4.17 -10.88
C VAL A 28 4.56 -5.68 -11.11
N ASP A 29 5.35 -6.10 -12.10
CA ASP A 29 5.64 -7.51 -12.35
C ASP A 29 6.30 -8.20 -11.16
N LYS A 30 7.28 -7.54 -10.52
CA LYS A 30 7.94 -8.06 -9.31
C LYS A 30 6.97 -8.13 -8.13
N ILE A 31 6.11 -7.13 -7.94
CA ILE A 31 5.07 -7.15 -6.91
C ILE A 31 4.13 -8.34 -7.12
N ILE A 32 3.66 -8.56 -8.35
CA ILE A 32 2.78 -9.69 -8.67
C ILE A 32 3.48 -11.03 -8.41
N LEU A 33 4.76 -11.16 -8.77
CA LEU A 33 5.54 -12.36 -8.48
C LEU A 33 5.75 -12.59 -6.98
N GLN A 34 6.02 -11.53 -6.21
CA GLN A 34 6.14 -11.61 -4.75
C GLN A 34 4.84 -12.16 -4.14
N LEU A 35 3.69 -11.66 -4.58
CA LEU A 35 2.38 -12.10 -4.11
C LEU A 35 2.01 -13.53 -4.57
N ASN A 36 2.59 -14.01 -5.67
CA ASN A 36 2.32 -15.34 -6.21
C ASN A 36 3.27 -16.43 -5.68
N ARG A 37 4.53 -16.10 -5.41
CA ARG A 37 5.58 -17.10 -5.15
C ARG A 37 6.01 -17.20 -3.70
N VAL A 38 5.74 -16.18 -2.89
CA VAL A 38 6.16 -16.14 -1.49
C VAL A 38 5.02 -16.54 -0.56
N TYR A 39 5.34 -17.26 0.52
CA TYR A 39 4.36 -17.63 1.53
C TYR A 39 4.02 -16.42 2.44
N PRO A 40 2.73 -16.15 2.72
CA PRO A 40 1.56 -16.85 2.18
C PRO A 40 1.30 -16.48 0.71
N GLN A 41 0.95 -17.49 -0.10
CA GLN A 41 0.60 -17.23 -1.50
C GLN A 41 -0.74 -16.46 -1.55
N ILE A 42 -0.68 -15.22 -2.05
CA ILE A 42 -1.81 -14.30 -2.14
C ILE A 42 -2.51 -14.42 -3.49
N LEU A 43 -1.74 -14.58 -4.56
CA LEU A 43 -2.25 -14.78 -5.91
C LEU A 43 -1.98 -16.21 -6.38
N SER A 44 -3.01 -16.85 -6.91
CA SER A 44 -2.83 -18.07 -7.70
C SER A 44 -2.02 -17.81 -8.97
N ASN A 45 -1.51 -18.86 -9.60
CA ASN A 45 -0.77 -18.72 -10.87
C ASN A 45 -1.63 -18.07 -11.97
N ALA A 46 -2.92 -18.41 -12.03
CA ALA A 46 -3.85 -17.84 -13.01
C ALA A 46 -4.13 -16.35 -12.75
N GLU A 47 -4.30 -15.94 -11.48
CA GLU A 47 -4.44 -14.52 -11.12
C GLU A 47 -3.16 -13.74 -11.46
N ALA A 48 -1.99 -14.30 -11.16
CA ALA A 48 -0.70 -13.68 -11.47
C ALA A 48 -0.50 -13.50 -12.98
N GLU A 49 -0.81 -14.52 -13.79
CA GLU A 49 -0.76 -14.45 -15.25
C GLU A 49 -1.70 -13.36 -15.79
N LYS A 50 -2.93 -13.30 -15.27
CA LYS A 50 -3.92 -12.27 -15.64
C LYS A 50 -3.37 -10.85 -15.38
N PHE A 51 -2.81 -10.59 -14.19
CA PHE A 51 -2.32 -9.26 -13.82
C PHE A 51 -0.99 -8.87 -14.48
N ARG A 52 -0.29 -9.82 -15.09
CA ARG A 52 0.94 -9.59 -15.88
C ARG A 52 0.69 -9.55 -17.39
N ASN A 53 -0.55 -9.65 -17.85
CA ASN A 53 -0.86 -9.72 -19.29
C ASN A 53 -0.52 -8.40 -20.01
N PRO A 54 0.48 -8.36 -20.91
CA PRO A 54 0.93 -7.13 -21.56
C PRO A 54 -0.11 -6.54 -22.54
N LYS A 55 -1.18 -7.28 -22.87
CA LYS A 55 -2.26 -6.77 -23.73
C LYS A 55 -3.13 -5.72 -23.06
N ALA A 56 -3.13 -5.66 -21.73
CA ALA A 56 -3.85 -4.63 -20.96
C ALA A 56 -2.89 -3.58 -20.43
N SER A 57 -3.33 -2.32 -20.39
CA SER A 57 -2.51 -1.22 -19.88
C SER A 57 -2.10 -1.45 -18.42
N LEU A 58 -0.92 -0.94 -18.06
CA LEU A 58 -0.40 -1.01 -16.69
C LEU A 58 -1.40 -0.45 -15.67
N HIS A 59 -1.98 0.71 -15.98
CA HIS A 59 -2.97 1.37 -15.13
C HIS A 59 -4.18 0.45 -14.84
N THR A 60 -4.74 -0.17 -15.88
CA THR A 60 -5.89 -1.07 -15.73
C THR A 60 -5.52 -2.29 -14.90
N ARG A 61 -4.39 -2.94 -15.20
CA ARG A 61 -3.96 -4.14 -14.46
C ARG A 61 -3.67 -3.84 -12.99
N LEU A 62 -3.02 -2.73 -12.69
CA LEU A 62 -2.74 -2.31 -11.31
C LEU A 62 -4.04 -1.96 -10.56
N SER A 63 -4.95 -1.23 -11.21
CA SER A 63 -6.25 -0.89 -10.63
C SER A 63 -7.07 -2.14 -10.29
N ASP A 64 -7.11 -3.11 -11.22
CA ASP A 64 -7.84 -4.36 -11.04
C ASP A 64 -7.19 -5.26 -9.99
N LEU A 65 -5.85 -5.29 -9.92
CA LEU A 65 -5.12 -5.98 -8.85
C LEU A 65 -5.50 -5.41 -7.48
N ILE A 66 -5.46 -4.09 -7.31
CA ILE A 66 -5.79 -3.43 -6.03
C ILE A 66 -7.23 -3.76 -5.60
N LYS A 67 -8.20 -3.61 -6.51
CA LYS A 67 -9.61 -3.96 -6.24
C LYS A 67 -9.77 -5.44 -5.87
N HIS A 68 -9.06 -6.32 -6.56
CA HIS A 68 -9.09 -7.75 -6.29
C HIS A 68 -8.59 -8.07 -4.88
N LEU A 69 -7.46 -7.49 -4.47
CA LEU A 69 -6.89 -7.68 -3.14
C LEU A 69 -7.81 -7.14 -2.04
N GLN A 70 -8.40 -5.97 -2.24
CA GLN A 70 -9.39 -5.39 -1.32
C GLN A 70 -10.60 -6.30 -1.11
N LYS A 71 -11.10 -6.91 -2.18
CA LYS A 71 -12.22 -7.86 -2.10
C LYS A 71 -11.87 -9.14 -1.34
N LYS A 72 -10.61 -9.57 -1.38
CA LYS A 72 -10.13 -10.78 -0.68
C LYS A 72 -9.88 -10.55 0.81
N GLY A 73 -9.71 -9.30 1.23
CA GLY A 73 -9.65 -8.90 2.63
C GLY A 73 -8.25 -8.52 3.12
N ASP A 74 -8.18 -8.18 4.40
CA ASP A 74 -7.12 -7.32 4.94
C ASP A 74 -5.70 -7.90 4.81
N ARG A 75 -5.57 -9.23 4.98
CA ARG A 75 -4.30 -9.94 4.78
C ARG A 75 -3.72 -9.76 3.37
N HIS A 76 -4.57 -9.71 2.35
CA HIS A 76 -4.13 -9.53 0.96
C HIS A 76 -3.63 -8.09 0.73
N CYS A 77 -4.33 -7.12 1.32
CA CYS A 77 -3.90 -5.72 1.32
C CYS A 77 -2.57 -5.53 2.08
N GLN A 78 -2.38 -6.22 3.21
CA GLN A 78 -1.13 -6.19 3.98
C GLN A 78 0.06 -6.72 3.17
N GLU A 79 -0.07 -7.89 2.55
CA GLU A 79 1.02 -8.47 1.76
C GLU A 79 1.31 -7.64 0.50
N PHE A 80 0.33 -6.93 -0.05
CA PHE A 80 0.61 -5.94 -1.10
C PHE A 80 1.54 -4.83 -0.62
N TYR A 81 1.30 -4.27 0.57
CA TYR A 81 2.22 -3.28 1.15
C TYR A 81 3.61 -3.85 1.41
N ARG A 82 3.71 -5.11 1.85
CA ARG A 82 5.00 -5.79 2.02
C ARG A 82 5.72 -5.97 0.69
N ALA A 83 5.02 -6.41 -0.35
CA ALA A 83 5.58 -6.54 -1.70
C ALA A 83 6.00 -5.18 -2.28
N LEU A 84 5.21 -4.14 -2.05
CA LEU A 84 5.52 -2.77 -2.47
C LEU A 84 6.77 -2.25 -1.77
N GLN A 85 6.88 -2.44 -0.44
CA GLN A 85 8.05 -2.04 0.33
C GLN A 85 9.33 -2.70 -0.18
N ILE A 86 9.29 -4.00 -0.49
CA ILE A 86 10.46 -4.74 -1.00
C ILE A 86 10.90 -4.26 -2.38
N ASN A 87 9.95 -3.90 -3.26
CA ASN A 87 10.23 -3.65 -4.67
C ASN A 87 10.28 -2.16 -5.06
N ALA A 88 9.78 -1.28 -4.20
CA ALA A 88 9.69 0.17 -4.42
C ALA A 88 9.64 0.92 -3.07
N GLU A 89 10.67 0.74 -2.25
CA GLU A 89 10.73 1.28 -0.89
C GLU A 89 10.51 2.80 -0.82
N GLU A 90 11.11 3.57 -1.72
CA GLU A 90 10.95 5.03 -1.76
C GLU A 90 9.48 5.41 -1.98
N LEU A 91 8.83 4.81 -2.98
CA LEU A 91 7.40 5.04 -3.25
C LEU A 91 6.53 4.58 -2.08
N TYR A 92 6.87 3.45 -1.46
CA TYR A 92 6.19 2.95 -0.28
C TYR A 92 6.26 3.97 0.88
N ASN A 93 7.43 4.56 1.14
CA ASN A 93 7.59 5.57 2.17
C ASN A 93 6.79 6.85 1.87
N ASP A 94 6.58 7.15 0.60
CA ASP A 94 5.85 8.32 0.14
C ASP A 94 4.32 8.22 0.17
N LEU A 95 3.79 7.04 0.49
CA LEU A 95 2.35 6.78 0.49
C LEU A 95 1.56 7.76 1.37
N PRO A 96 0.45 8.33 0.87
CA PRO A 96 -0.39 9.22 1.65
C PRO A 96 -0.85 8.63 2.99
N SER A 97 -1.24 7.35 3.02
CA SER A 97 -1.63 6.66 4.26
C SER A 97 -0.52 6.58 5.31
N ARG A 98 0.76 6.69 4.91
CA ARG A 98 1.90 6.77 5.86
C ARG A 98 2.18 8.19 6.34
N LYS A 99 1.98 9.19 5.49
CA LYS A 99 2.21 10.60 5.84
C LYS A 99 1.12 11.17 6.75
N ILE A 100 -0.12 10.70 6.62
CA ILE A 100 -1.19 11.06 7.55
C ILE A 100 -0.86 10.56 8.97
N LEU A 101 -0.29 9.35 9.08
CA LEU A 101 0.17 8.81 10.37
C LEU A 101 1.29 9.65 10.98
N SER A 102 2.26 10.13 10.20
CA SER A 102 3.34 10.98 10.72
C SER A 102 2.85 12.35 11.20
N LYS A 103 1.85 12.94 10.51
CA LYS A 103 1.24 14.21 10.91
C LYS A 103 0.42 14.09 12.20
N LEU A 104 -0.32 13.00 12.37
CA LEU A 104 -1.07 12.74 13.61
C LEU A 104 -0.13 12.48 14.80
N ILE A 105 0.98 11.75 14.61
CA ILE A 105 1.97 11.55 15.68
C ILE A 105 2.65 12.87 16.05
N SER A 106 3.05 13.68 15.07
CA SER A 106 3.72 14.97 15.30
C SER A 106 2.78 16.01 15.94
N GLN A 107 1.47 15.92 15.70
CA GLN A 107 0.48 16.80 16.34
C GLN A 107 0.04 16.32 17.73
N ASN A 108 0.28 15.05 18.08
CA ASN A 108 -0.03 14.50 19.40
C ASN A 108 1.16 14.56 20.38
N SER A 109 2.35 14.90 19.89
CA SER A 109 3.50 15.30 20.69
C SER A 109 3.45 16.81 20.96
N GLY A 110 2.42 17.26 21.68
CA GLY A 110 2.54 18.49 22.46
C GLY A 110 3.67 18.28 23.47
N GLY A 111 4.75 19.05 23.33
CA GLY A 111 5.97 18.89 24.10
C GLY A 111 5.75 19.02 25.62
N PRO A 112 6.77 18.66 26.44
CA PRO A 112 6.67 18.67 27.90
C PRO A 112 6.38 20.05 28.54
N GLU A 113 6.29 21.13 27.77
CA GLU A 113 5.98 22.48 28.27
C GLU A 113 4.50 22.71 28.60
N ALA A 114 3.57 21.86 28.15
CA ALA A 114 2.14 22.07 28.40
C ALA A 114 1.68 21.68 29.82
N TRP A 115 2.46 20.88 30.56
CA TRP A 115 2.10 20.44 31.91
C TRP A 115 2.40 21.49 33.00
N LEU A 116 3.33 22.42 32.75
CA LEU A 116 3.75 23.43 33.73
C LEU A 116 2.83 24.66 33.81
N SER A 117 1.86 24.79 32.88
CA SER A 117 0.96 25.95 32.82
C SER A 117 -0.46 25.66 33.34
N LEU A 118 -0.76 24.42 33.75
CA LEU A 118 -2.12 24.00 34.15
C LEU A 118 -2.25 23.53 35.61
N ASN A 119 -1.17 23.57 36.41
CA ASN A 119 -1.22 23.37 37.86
C ASN A 119 -0.44 24.50 38.54
N PRO A 120 -1.12 25.48 39.17
CA PRO A 120 -0.50 26.40 40.11
C PRO A 120 0.07 25.69 41.34
#